data_AF-A0A7D8YJZ8-F1
#
_entry.id   AF-A0A7D8YJZ8-F1
#
_cell.length_a   1.000
_cell.length_b   1.000
_cell.length_c   1.000
_cell.angle_alpha   90.00
_cell.angle_beta   90.00
_cell.angle_gamma   90.00
#
_symmetry.space_group_name_H-M   'P 1'
#
loop_
_entity.id
_entity.type
_entity.pdbx_description
1 polymer ?
#
loop_
_entity_poly.entity_id
_entity_poly.type
_entity_poly.pdbx_seq_one_letter_code
_entity_poly.pdbx_strand_id
1 'polypeptide(L)'
;MGQLKPWQIILFVAAIGVLGVSLWFSLKTDRERPSDHVMFVDVTTGELVRARITRSMFMPEVRPDGAAVLWPVFKDEDSGDWLINPRHLPQVGEQTEGQINAEHIDLTTGRVRPANTSPKRMSLSSRS
;
A
#
# COMPACT_ATOMS: atom_id res chain seq x y z
N MET A 1 51.21 7.90 28.15
CA MET A 1 50.44 8.52 27.05
C MET A 1 50.36 7.50 25.92
N GLY A 2 49.16 6.99 25.62
CA GLY A 2 48.99 5.81 24.77
C GLY A 2 49.28 6.12 23.30
N GLN A 3 50.32 5.49 22.77
CA GLN A 3 50.65 5.56 21.34
C GLN A 3 49.59 4.77 20.56
N LEU A 4 48.80 5.47 19.76
CA LEU A 4 47.83 4.85 18.86
C LEU A 4 48.57 3.91 17.90
N LYS A 5 48.16 2.65 17.89
CA LYS A 5 48.78 1.64 17.03
C LYS A 5 48.31 1.87 15.58
N PRO A 6 49.18 1.68 14.57
CA PRO A 6 48.84 1.96 13.16
C PRO A 6 47.56 1.25 12.66
N TRP A 7 47.28 0.04 13.14
CA TRP A 7 46.07 -0.69 12.78
C TRP A 7 44.77 -0.01 13.26
N GLN A 8 44.82 0.74 14.35
CA GLN A 8 43.65 1.46 14.86
C GLN A 8 43.26 2.58 13.90
N ILE A 9 44.24 3.25 13.29
CA ILE A 9 44.02 4.29 12.28
C ILE A 9 43.33 3.70 11.05
N ILE A 10 43.77 2.52 10.60
CA ILE A 10 43.16 1.81 9.46
C ILE A 10 41.69 1.49 9.76
N LEU A 11 41.38 1.02 10.96
CA LEU A 11 40.00 0.75 11.37
C LEU A 11 39.14 2.01 11.42
N PHE A 12 39.67 3.14 11.88
CA PHE A 12 38.94 4.41 11.87
C PHE A 12 38.61 4.86 10.45
N VAL A 13 39.56 4.76 9.52
CA VAL A 13 39.32 5.11 8.10
C VAL A 13 38.27 4.17 7.50
N ALA A 14 38.36 2.87 7.76
CA ALA A 14 37.37 1.90 7.29
C ALA A 14 35.97 2.17 7.85
N ALA A 15 35.86 2.49 9.15
CA ALA A 15 34.59 2.82 9.79
C ALA A 15 33.95 4.08 9.19
N ILE A 16 34.73 5.13 8.96
CA ILE A 16 34.25 6.35 8.31
C ILE A 16 33.81 6.06 6.87
N GLY A 17 34.55 5.21 6.14
CA GLY A 17 34.17 4.78 4.79
C GLY A 17 32.83 4.06 4.76
N VAL A 18 32.63 3.08 5.64
CA VAL A 18 31.37 2.32 5.73
C VAL A 18 30.20 3.24 6.11
N LEU A 19 30.39 4.13 7.09
CA LEU A 19 29.38 5.11 7.48
C LEU A 19 29.03 6.06 6.33
N GLY A 20 30.02 6.56 5.60
CA GLY A 20 29.82 7.44 4.45
C GLY A 20 29.03 6.76 3.33
N VAL A 21 29.37 5.51 3.01
CA VAL A 21 28.65 4.71 2.00
C VAL A 21 27.22 4.43 2.45
N SER A 22 27.02 4.02 3.70
CA SER A 22 25.68 3.79 4.26
C SER A 22 24.81 5.05 4.21
N LEU A 23 25.38 6.21 4.54
CA LEU A 23 24.67 7.48 4.49
C LEU A 23 24.31 7.86 3.06
N TRP A 24 25.23 7.63 2.12
CA TRP A 24 25.00 7.90 0.71
C TRP A 24 23.88 7.02 0.13
N PHE A 25 23.87 5.72 0.42
CA PHE A 25 22.79 4.82 0.02
C PHE A 25 21.44 5.20 0.66
N SER A 26 21.47 5.61 1.93
CA SER A 26 20.25 6.06 2.63
C SER A 26 19.67 7.35 2.03
N LEU A 27 20.52 8.26 1.54
CA LEU A 27 20.08 9.50 0.90
C LEU A 27 19.67 9.30 -0.57
N LYS A 28 20.25 8.30 -1.25
CA LYS A 28 19.95 7.94 -2.63
C LYS A 28 18.72 7.04 -2.77
N THR A 29 18.26 6.45 -1.66
CA THR A 29 16.95 5.81 -1.62
C THR A 29 15.93 6.91 -1.85
N ASP A 30 15.40 6.98 -3.08
CA ASP A 30 14.28 7.83 -3.40
C ASP A 30 13.21 7.57 -2.35
N ARG A 31 12.84 8.62 -1.61
CA ARG A 31 11.64 8.58 -0.78
C ARG A 31 10.50 8.33 -1.76
N GLU A 32 10.04 7.08 -1.85
CA GLU A 32 8.75 6.74 -2.44
C GLU A 32 7.76 7.74 -1.85
N ARG A 33 7.34 8.68 -2.70
CA ARG A 33 6.41 9.72 -2.27
C ARG A 33 5.16 8.96 -1.84
N PRO A 34 4.71 9.10 -0.57
CA PRO A 34 3.44 8.51 -0.18
C PRO A 34 2.41 8.99 -1.19
N SER A 35 1.81 8.05 -1.92
CA SER A 35 0.76 8.40 -2.87
C SER A 35 -0.31 9.15 -2.08
N ASP A 36 -0.68 10.36 -2.50
CA ASP A 36 -1.77 11.12 -1.86
C ASP A 36 -3.13 10.42 -1.96
N HIS A 37 -3.18 9.26 -2.65
CA HIS A 37 -4.38 8.52 -2.94
C HIS A 37 -4.20 7.03 -2.66
N VAL A 38 -5.22 6.42 -2.07
CA VAL A 38 -5.37 4.95 -1.99
C VAL A 38 -6.42 4.53 -3.00
N MET A 39 -6.13 3.40 -3.64
CA MET A 39 -7.05 2.72 -4.52
C MET A 39 -7.83 1.69 -3.72
N PHE A 40 -9.14 1.70 -3.89
CA PHE A 40 -10.08 0.76 -3.29
C PHE A 40 -10.84 0.04 -4.38
N VAL A 41 -11.33 -1.16 -4.06
CA VAL A 41 -12.32 -1.87 -4.86
C VAL A 41 -13.59 -2.05 -4.04
N ASP A 42 -14.73 -1.81 -4.68
CA ASP A 42 -16.02 -2.27 -4.18
C ASP A 42 -16.19 -3.74 -4.55
N VAL A 43 -16.22 -4.61 -3.55
CA VAL A 43 -16.31 -6.07 -3.74
C VAL A 43 -17.64 -6.55 -4.29
N THR A 44 -18.68 -5.73 -4.16
CA THR A 44 -20.03 -6.05 -4.65
C THR A 44 -20.19 -5.72 -6.14
N THR A 45 -19.53 -4.66 -6.61
CA THR A 45 -19.66 -4.17 -7.99
C THR A 45 -18.43 -4.41 -8.86
N GLY A 46 -17.26 -4.65 -8.25
CA GLY A 46 -15.98 -4.71 -8.94
C GLY A 46 -15.43 -3.33 -9.35
N GLU A 47 -16.05 -2.24 -8.90
CA GLU A 47 -15.61 -0.88 -9.27
C GLU A 47 -14.36 -0.45 -8.49
N LEU A 48 -13.39 0.12 -9.19
CA LEU A 48 -12.27 0.82 -8.59
C LEU A 48 -12.66 2.23 -8.18
N VAL A 49 -12.32 2.56 -6.94
CA VAL A 49 -12.54 3.85 -6.31
C VAL A 49 -11.20 4.42 -5.86
N ARG A 50 -10.97 5.70 -6.13
CA ARG A 50 -9.79 6.43 -5.67
C ARG A 50 -10.20 7.39 -4.58
N ALA A 51 -9.63 7.22 -3.39
CA ALA A 51 -9.84 8.13 -2.27
C ALA A 51 -8.53 8.82 -1.89
N ARG A 52 -8.62 10.05 -1.38
CA ARG A 52 -7.46 10.83 -0.93
C ARG A 52 -7.07 10.40 0.47
N ILE A 53 -5.78 10.10 0.69
CA ILE A 53 -5.28 9.77 2.02
C ILE A 53 -5.36 11.02 2.90
N THR A 54 -6.16 10.96 3.95
CA THR A 54 -6.09 11.88 5.08
C THR A 54 -5.25 11.23 6.19
N ARG A 55 -4.73 12.04 7.12
CA ARG A 55 -3.78 11.61 8.18
C ARG A 55 -4.30 10.46 9.09
N SER A 56 -5.57 10.06 8.97
CA SER A 56 -6.24 9.08 9.83
C SER A 56 -6.79 7.85 9.09
N MET A 57 -6.38 7.58 7.85
CA MET A 57 -7.00 6.52 7.05
C MET A 57 -6.45 5.13 7.41
N PHE A 58 -6.92 4.60 8.53
CA PHE A 58 -6.91 3.17 8.82
C PHE A 58 -8.34 2.64 8.62
N MET A 59 -8.44 1.46 8.02
CA MET A 59 -9.64 0.62 7.91
C MET A 59 -10.64 0.90 6.76
N PRO A 60 -11.35 -0.17 6.32
CA PRO A 60 -12.21 -0.16 5.15
C PRO A 60 -13.33 0.86 5.36
N GLU A 61 -13.54 1.69 4.35
CA GLU A 61 -14.60 2.67 4.39
C GLU A 61 -15.87 2.07 3.84
N VAL A 62 -16.93 2.22 4.61
CA VAL A 62 -18.27 2.03 4.10
C VAL A 62 -18.50 3.12 3.05
N ARG A 63 -18.94 2.70 1.86
CA ARG A 63 -19.33 3.61 0.78
C ARG A 63 -20.32 4.67 1.31
N PRO A 64 -20.36 5.91 0.80
CA PRO A 64 -21.18 6.99 1.39
C PRO A 64 -22.69 6.69 1.44
N ASP A 65 -23.13 5.74 0.61
CA ASP A 65 -24.49 5.20 0.52
C ASP A 65 -24.78 4.09 1.55
N GLY A 66 -23.80 3.68 2.36
CA GLY A 66 -23.97 2.79 3.50
C GLY A 66 -23.92 1.29 3.19
N ALA A 67 -23.72 0.88 1.93
CA ALA A 67 -24.00 -0.49 1.50
C ALA A 67 -22.76 -1.36 1.21
N ALA A 68 -21.61 -0.78 0.87
CA ALA A 68 -20.45 -1.56 0.40
C ALA A 68 -19.19 -1.35 1.25
N VAL A 69 -18.47 -2.44 1.50
CA VAL A 69 -17.15 -2.45 2.16
C VAL A 69 -16.09 -2.23 1.09
N LEU A 70 -15.41 -1.08 1.12
CA LEU A 70 -14.32 -0.78 0.21
C LEU A 70 -13.02 -1.41 0.70
N TRP A 71 -12.39 -2.24 -0.13
CA TRP A 71 -11.14 -2.91 0.21
C TRP A 71 -9.95 -2.28 -0.51
N PRO A 72 -8.83 -2.02 0.19
CA PRO A 72 -7.66 -1.44 -0.44
C PRO A 72 -7.06 -2.43 -1.43
N VAL A 73 -6.74 -1.94 -2.63
CA VAL A 73 -6.08 -2.68 -3.69
C VAL A 73 -4.77 -2.02 -4.08
N PHE A 74 -3.80 -2.84 -4.42
CA PHE A 74 -2.55 -2.40 -5.02
C PHE A 74 -2.45 -2.97 -6.42
N LYS A 75 -1.70 -2.27 -7.27
CA LYS A 75 -1.37 -2.79 -8.58
C LYS A 75 -0.08 -3.58 -8.45
N ASP A 76 -0.11 -4.82 -8.90
CA ASP A 76 1.09 -5.62 -9.06
C ASP A 76 1.90 -5.04 -10.23
N GLU A 77 3.15 -4.69 -9.99
CA GLU A 77 4.01 -4.07 -11.01
C GLU A 77 4.44 -5.08 -12.07
N ASP A 78 4.52 -6.37 -11.71
CA ASP A 78 4.99 -7.43 -12.61
C ASP A 78 3.87 -7.93 -13.54
N SER A 79 2.67 -8.18 -12.99
CA SER A 79 1.53 -8.69 -13.77
C SER A 79 0.61 -7.58 -14.30
N GLY A 80 0.67 -6.37 -13.72
CA GLY A 80 -0.24 -5.29 -14.02
C GLY A 80 -1.65 -5.47 -13.45
N ASP A 81 -1.91 -6.58 -12.75
CA ASP A 81 -3.20 -6.92 -12.14
C ASP A 81 -3.44 -6.08 -10.88
N TRP A 82 -4.72 -5.85 -10.57
CA TRP A 82 -5.10 -5.30 -9.27
C TRP A 82 -5.25 -6.44 -8.27
N LEU A 83 -4.67 -6.27 -7.09
CA LEU A 83 -4.65 -7.27 -6.04
C LEU A 83 -5.17 -6.68 -4.73
N ILE A 84 -6.05 -7.44 -4.07
CA ILE A 84 -6.35 -7.26 -2.65
C ILE A 84 -5.23 -7.92 -1.85
N ASN A 85 -4.83 -7.30 -0.75
CA ASN A 85 -3.80 -7.89 0.12
C ASN A 85 -4.26 -9.27 0.62
N PRO A 86 -3.45 -10.33 0.43
CA PRO A 86 -3.80 -11.67 0.89
C PRO A 86 -4.19 -11.73 2.37
N ARG A 87 -3.64 -10.83 3.20
CA ARG A 87 -3.96 -10.74 4.63
C ARG A 87 -5.40 -10.28 4.90
N HIS A 88 -6.04 -9.59 3.95
CA HIS A 88 -7.41 -9.10 4.07
C HIS A 88 -8.43 -10.06 3.45
N LEU A 89 -8.03 -11.06 2.67
CA LEU A 89 -8.97 -11.98 1.99
C LEU A 89 -9.92 -12.72 2.94
N PRO A 90 -9.50 -13.21 4.12
CA PRO A 90 -10.43 -13.81 5.07
C PRO A 90 -11.51 -12.81 5.53
N GLN A 91 -11.11 -11.56 5.78
CA GLN A 91 -12.01 -10.50 6.23
C GLN A 91 -12.95 -10.01 5.13
N VAL A 92 -12.50 -10.03 3.87
CA VAL A 92 -13.36 -9.74 2.71
C VAL A 92 -14.53 -10.73 2.67
N GLY A 93 -14.25 -12.03 2.81
CA GLY A 93 -15.28 -13.06 2.84
C GLY A 93 -16.27 -12.89 4.00
N GLU A 94 -15.75 -12.62 5.20
CA GLU A 94 -16.56 -12.49 6.43
C GLU A 94 -17.41 -11.21 6.46
N GLN A 95 -16.85 -10.06 6.08
CA GLN A 95 -17.52 -8.76 6.21
C GLN A 95 -18.45 -8.41 5.04
N THR A 96 -18.31 -9.11 3.91
CA THR A 96 -19.14 -8.86 2.72
C THR A 96 -20.35 -9.81 2.66
N GLU A 97 -20.55 -10.67 3.67
CA GLU A 97 -21.68 -11.62 3.79
C GLU A 97 -21.99 -12.41 2.50
N GLY A 98 -20.96 -12.71 1.70
CA GLY A 98 -21.11 -13.42 0.42
C GLY A 98 -21.64 -12.58 -0.76
N GLN A 99 -21.84 -11.27 -0.60
CA GLN A 99 -22.16 -10.33 -1.70
C GLN A 99 -20.91 -9.99 -2.53
N ILE A 100 -20.17 -11.00 -2.95
CA ILE A 100 -18.91 -10.82 -3.68
C ILE A 100 -19.17 -11.12 -5.14
N ASN A 101 -18.80 -10.17 -6.00
CA ASN A 101 -18.90 -10.39 -7.44
C ASN A 101 -17.73 -11.23 -7.94
N ALA A 102 -17.95 -12.54 -8.00
CA ALA A 102 -16.95 -13.52 -8.44
C ALA A 102 -16.49 -13.35 -9.89
N GLU A 103 -17.22 -12.61 -10.74
CA GLU A 103 -16.77 -12.30 -12.11
C GLU A 103 -15.60 -11.31 -12.11
N HIS A 104 -15.59 -10.42 -11.12
CA HIS A 104 -14.60 -9.37 -10.98
C HIS A 104 -13.54 -9.67 -9.92
N ILE A 105 -13.82 -10.55 -8.95
CA ILE A 105 -12.97 -10.74 -7.78
C ILE A 105 -12.76 -12.22 -7.50
N ASP A 106 -11.49 -12.63 -7.54
CA ASP A 106 -11.06 -13.96 -7.13
C ASP A 106 -10.56 -13.91 -5.68
N LEU A 107 -11.33 -14.47 -4.76
CA LEU A 107 -10.99 -14.52 -3.34
C LEU A 107 -9.87 -15.51 -3.01
N THR A 108 -9.55 -16.44 -3.91
CA THR A 108 -8.47 -17.40 -3.69
C THR A 108 -7.11 -16.78 -3.98
N THR A 109 -7.02 -15.97 -5.03
CA THR A 109 -5.77 -15.30 -5.43
C THR A 109 -5.73 -13.83 -5.01
N GLY A 110 -6.84 -13.26 -4.57
CA GLY A 110 -7.01 -11.82 -4.32
C GLY A 110 -7.00 -10.97 -5.58
N ARG A 111 -7.21 -11.56 -6.76
CA ARG A 111 -7.16 -10.83 -8.04
C ARG A 111 -8.45 -10.06 -8.26
N VAL A 112 -8.30 -8.83 -8.75
CA VAL A 112 -9.39 -7.93 -9.08
C VAL A 112 -9.30 -7.56 -10.56
N ARG A 113 -10.37 -7.91 -11.29
CA ARG A 113 -10.64 -7.45 -12.65
C ARG A 113 -11.62 -6.29 -12.57
N PRO A 114 -11.14 -5.05 -12.66
CA PRO A 114 -11.99 -3.90 -12.40
C PRO A 114 -13.09 -3.78 -13.45
N ALA A 115 -14.32 -3.52 -12.99
CA ALA A 115 -15.48 -3.30 -13.86
C ALA A 115 -15.36 -1.98 -14.65
N ASN A 116 -14.56 -1.03 -14.16
CA ASN A 116 -14.34 0.29 -14.76
C ASN A 116 -12.88 0.48 -15.21
N THR A 117 -12.70 1.06 -16.41
CA THR A 117 -11.37 1.42 -16.94
C THR A 117 -10.75 2.63 -16.22
N SER A 118 -11.58 3.51 -15.65
CA SER A 118 -11.14 4.72 -14.93
C SER A 118 -11.67 4.71 -13.49
N PRO A 119 -10.81 4.87 -12.46
CA PRO A 119 -11.24 4.88 -11.07
C PRO A 119 -12.18 6.03 -10.76
N LYS A 120 -13.29 5.74 -10.07
CA LYS A 120 -14.23 6.76 -9.60
C LYS A 120 -13.58 7.55 -8.46
N ARG A 121 -13.65 8.89 -8.50
CA ARG A 121 -13.14 9.72 -7.41
C ARG A 121 -14.13 9.69 -6.25
N MET A 122 -13.65 9.33 -5.06
CA MET A 122 -14.42 9.42 -3.82
C MET A 122 -13.84 10.52 -2.95
N SER A 123 -14.72 11.45 -2.55
CA SER A 123 -14.40 12.49 -1.58
C SER A 123 -14.75 11.96 -0.20
N LEU A 124 -13.74 11.85 0.66
CA LEU A 124 -13.92 11.56 2.08
C LEU A 124 -14.24 12.87 2.79
N SER A 125 -15.39 13.45 2.48
CA SER A 125 -15.87 14.58 3.27
C SER A 125 -16.32 14.03 4.61
N SER A 126 -15.47 14.22 5.61
CA SER A 126 -15.79 14.21 7.05
C SER A 126 -17.26 14.59 7.27
N ARG A 127 -18.10 13.64 7.68
CA ARG A 127 -19.35 14.00 8.36
C ARG A 127 -18.97 14.79 9.60
N SER A 128 -19.28 16.09 9.60
CA SER A 128 -19.33 16.93 10.81
C SER A 128 -20.47 16.50 11.71
#